data_AF-A0A1G8DLG4-F1
#
_entry.id   AF-A0A1G8DLG4-F1
#
_cell.length_a   1.000
_cell.length_b   1.000
_cell.length_c   1.000
_cell.angle_alpha   90.00
_cell.angle_beta   90.00
_cell.angle_gamma   90.00
#
_symmetry.space_group_name_H-M   'P 1'
#
loop_
_entity.id
_entity.type
_entity.pdbx_description
1 polymer ?
#
loop_
_entity_poly.entity_id
_entity_poly.type
_entity_poly.pdbx_seq_one_letter_code
_entity_poly.pdbx_strand_id
1 'polypeptide(L)' 'MKPHHMYFLSLKRKFEKELGRRLEKQEKELVDEMVRKQWRENIKENH' A
#
# COMPACT_ATOMS: atom_id res chain seq x y z
N MET A 1 -1.68 -13.17 -12.07
CA MET A 1 -1.88 -12.02 -11.18
C MET A 1 -0.59 -11.79 -10.39
N LYS A 2 0.00 -10.58 -10.43
CA LYS A 2 1.18 -10.28 -9.59
C LYS A 2 0.73 -10.31 -8.13
N PRO A 3 1.46 -10.99 -7.22
CA PRO A 3 1.03 -11.14 -5.84
C PRO A 3 0.91 -9.75 -5.18
N HIS A 4 -0.23 -9.48 -4.54
CA HIS A 4 -0.59 -8.19 -3.91
C HIS A 4 0.49 -7.63 -2.98
N HIS A 5 1.28 -8.51 -2.37
CA HIS A 5 2.43 -8.15 -1.56
C HIS A 5 3.48 -7.32 -2.33
N MET A 6 3.67 -7.55 -3.64
CA MET A 6 4.57 -6.73 -4.47
C MET A 6 4.07 -5.30 -4.66
N TYR A 7 2.75 -5.09 -4.77
CA TYR A 7 2.18 -3.73 -4.94
C TYR A 7 2.36 -2.90 -3.67
N PHE A 8 2.05 -3.48 -2.51
CA PHE A 8 2.27 -2.84 -1.22
C PHE A 8 3.75 -2.49 -0.98
N LEU A 9 4.66 -3.44 -1.22
CA LEU A 9 6.10 -3.21 -1.09
C LEU A 9 6.59 -2.11 -2.03
N SER A 10 6.02 -2.01 -3.24
CA SER A 10 6.38 -0.96 -4.19
C SER A 10 5.90 0.44 -3.77
N LEU A 11 4.70 0.55 -3.21
CA LEU A 11 4.15 1.81 -2.68
C LEU A 11 4.95 2.30 -1.49
N LYS A 12 5.21 1.40 -0.53
CA LYS A 12 6.03 1.71 0.65
C LYS A 12 7.42 2.24 0.26
N ARG A 13 8.09 1.59 -0.69
CA ARG A 13 9.40 2.03 -1.19
C ARG A 13 9.34 3.38 -1.91
N LYS A 14 8.26 3.67 -2.64
CA LYS A 14 8.08 4.99 -3.28
C LYS A 14 7.97 6.09 -2.24
N PHE A 15 7.14 5.90 -1.21
CA PHE A 15 7.03 6.86 -0.10
C PHE A 15 8.34 7.05 0.66
N GLU A 16 9.05 5.96 0.98
CA GLU A 16 10.36 6.06 1.65
C GLU A 16 11.40 6.82 0.81
N LYS A 17 11.36 6.65 -0.52
CA LYS A 17 12.24 7.36 -1.45
C LYS A 17 11.89 8.84 -1.56
N GLU A 18 10.60 9.17 -1.62
CA GLU A 18 10.11 10.54 -1.75
C GLU A 18 10.33 11.35 -0.46
N LEU A 19 10.15 10.72 0.70
CA LEU A 19 10.42 11.33 2.00
C LEU A 19 11.91 11.37 2.34
N GLY A 20 12.76 10.63 1.61
CA GLY A 20 14.18 10.47 1.93
C GLY A 20 14.45 9.79 3.28
N ARG A 21 13.43 9.17 3.88
CA ARG A 21 13.50 8.49 5.18
C ARG A 21 12.62 7.25 5.20
N ARG A 22 12.90 6.35 6.14
CA ARG A 22 12.01 5.21 6.41
C ARG A 22 10.69 5.69 6.98
N LEU A 23 9.62 4.98 6.62
CA LEU A 23 8.30 5.19 7.20
C LEU A 23 8.28 4.71 8.65
N GLU A 24 7.70 5.50 9.52
CA GLU A 24 7.42 5.14 10.90
C GLU A 24 6.29 4.10 10.97
N LYS A 25 6.09 3.52 12.15
CA LYS A 25 5.10 2.44 12.33
C LYS A 25 3.69 2.90 11.94
N GLN A 26 3.30 4.09 12.39
CA GLN A 26 1.97 4.66 12.10
C GLN A 26 1.79 4.94 10.60
N GLU A 27 2.82 5.45 9.92
CA GLU A 27 2.76 5.70 8.49
C GLU A 27 2.67 4.40 7.67
N LYS A 28 3.36 3.34 8.11
CA LYS A 28 3.25 2.00 7.52
C LYS A 28 1.84 1.44 7.65
N GLU A 29 1.20 1.62 8.81
CA GLU A 29 -0.17 1.18 9.05
C GLU A 29 -1.17 1.93 8.16
N LEU A 30 -1.01 3.24 7.99
CA LEU A 30 -1.83 4.03 7.07
C LEU A 30 -1.72 3.54 5.62
N VAL A 31 -0.50 3.29 5.14
CA VAL A 31 -0.27 2.76 3.78
C VAL A 31 -0.88 1.37 3.62
N ASP A 32 -0.81 0.53 4.65
CA ASP A 32 -1.43 -0.82 4.63
C ASP A 32 -2.96 -0.71 4.59
N GLU A 33 -3.55 0.18 5.39
CA GLU A 33 -4.99 0.43 5.39
C GLU A 33 -5.48 0.95 4.04
N MET A 34 -4.77 1.90 3.42
CA MET A 34 -5.11 2.43 2.09
C MET A 34 -5.12 1.33 1.02
N VAL A 35 -4.11 0.45 1.02
CA VAL A 35 -4.04 -0.66 0.06
C VAL A 35 -5.17 -1.67 0.30
N ARG A 36 -5.47 -1.99 1.56
CA ARG A 36 -6.62 -2.87 1.90
C ARG A 36 -7.95 -2.24 1.49
N LYS A 37 -8.12 -0.93 1.66
CA LYS A 37 -9.34 -0.22 1.27
C LYS A 37 -9.54 -0.26 -0.24
N GLN A 38 -8.54 0.14 -1.02
CA GLN A 38 -8.59 0.04 -2.49
C GLN A 38 -8.87 -1.37 -2.98
N TRP A 39 -8.33 -2.38 -2.30
CA TRP A 39 -8.60 -3.78 -2.66
C TRP A 39 -10.06 -4.17 -2.44
N ARG A 40 -10.62 -3.83 -1.27
CA ARG A 40 -12.04 -4.10 -0.99
C ARG A 40 -12.96 -3.38 -1.98
N GLU A 41 -12.60 -2.15 -2.36
CA GLU A 41 -13.34 -1.37 -3.35
C GLU A 41 -13.24 -2.01 -4.74
N ASN A 42 -12.04 -2.36 -5.21
CA ASN A 42 -11.85 -3.05 -6.49
C ASN A 42 -12.54 -4.42 -6.57
N ILE A 43 -12.66 -5.14 -5.46
CA ILE A 43 -13.42 -6.40 -5.41
C ILE A 43 -14.92 -6.14 -5.47
N LYS A 44 -15.41 -5.12 -4.76
CA LYS A 44 -16.82 -4.74 -4.82
C LYS A 44 -17.26 -4.25 -6.20
N GLU A 45 -16.36 -3.58 -6.93
CA GLU A 45 -16.69 -3.02 -8.25
C GLU A 45 -16.67 -4.06 -9.38
N ASN A 46 -16.03 -5.22 -9.15
CA ASN A 46 -15.94 -6.33 -10.12
C ASN A 46 -16.94 -7.47 -9.87
N HIS A 47 -17.94 -7.27 -9.00
CA HIS A 47 -18.87 -8.31 -8.56
C HIS A 47 -20.32 -7.82 -8.60
#